data_AF-A0A367GZR1-F1
#
_entry.id   AF-A0A367GZR1-F1
#
_cell.length_a   1.000
_cell.length_b   1.000
_cell.length_c   1.000
_cell.angle_alpha   90.00
_cell.angle_beta   90.00
_cell.angle_gamma   90.00
#
_symmetry.space_group_name_H-M   'P 1'
#
loop_
_entity.id
_entity.type
_entity.pdbx_description
1 polymer ?
#
loop_
_entity_poly.entity_id
_entity_poly.type
_entity_poly.pdbx_seq_one_letter_code
_entity_poly.pdbx_strand_id
1 'polypeptide(L)'
;MALSYDSASLDGRTSATNNQASWVGDGWDYDPGFIERSYKPCSKDGQPNTVGDNCWSGESMTMSLGGRSVKLVKDDTTGTWRENSDDGSRVEHLTGAANGAQNGEYWRVTTNNGVQYYFGLNHAPGSTTTPATNSTWTAPVFGNDAGEPCHGTTYDTSWCQQAWRWALDFVVDANQNVTTYAYNTESNYYARGTTNTLTPYIRGGYLTAITYGQRLPDVVAGKKAAAQVLFTTAERCIPDANFTCAPNLLTTANAAHWPDVPFDQNCPSTGTCSNHAPSFWSTKRLTTITTQVLVGTAYSTADTYSLTHQFPASGDTNKPSLWLASLTHTGNDGGTAATPTVTFLGQRMANRVGAVDNIPPIFRLRINAINTESGGQINVVYKDPECVNGTHMPAAPDSNTMSCYPVYWTPQGASDPVLDWFHKYLVQQVTEVDKTGIGAATKSTSYEYLGGAAWHHDDEELADPKNRTWGQFRGYGEVITHTGAAPQTLTQSSTLYLRGMNGDVKADGSKRSVTVTDSGGGTIADDDQLAGFSRESRTYDAIGGALKSATLNDPWAGRITATHKRTGLPDLTARQGGIAAVHQRALLADGTWRSTETDTTYNSDGLV
;
A
#
# COMPACT_ATOMS: atom_id res chain seq x y z
N MET A 1 -0.18 13.75 6.20
CA MET A 1 0.18 12.65 7.12
C MET A 1 -1.10 12.15 7.77
N ALA A 2 -1.38 10.85 7.72
CA ALA A 2 -2.53 10.23 8.40
C ALA A 2 -2.22 8.76 8.70
N LEU A 3 -2.64 8.27 9.88
CA LEU A 3 -2.75 6.82 10.11
C LEU A 3 -4.00 6.36 9.38
N SER A 4 -3.85 5.46 8.40
CA SER A 4 -4.96 5.04 7.53
C SER A 4 -5.30 3.58 7.79
N TYR A 5 -6.58 3.25 7.87
CA TYR A 5 -7.05 1.88 8.00
C TYR A 5 -7.71 1.42 6.69
N ASP A 6 -7.30 0.26 6.20
CA ASP A 6 -7.92 -0.44 5.08
C ASP A 6 -8.11 -1.93 5.42
N SER A 7 -9.36 -2.35 5.59
CA SER A 7 -9.71 -3.76 5.81
C SER A 7 -9.37 -4.65 4.62
N ALA A 8 -9.40 -4.11 3.39
CA ALA A 8 -9.11 -4.87 2.17
C ALA A 8 -7.65 -5.35 2.12
N SER A 9 -6.73 -4.58 2.70
CA SER A 9 -5.31 -4.94 2.84
C SER A 9 -5.06 -6.23 3.62
N LEU A 10 -6.07 -6.74 4.33
CA LEU A 10 -6.01 -7.97 5.10
C LEU A 10 -6.43 -9.21 4.30
N ASP A 11 -7.27 -9.06 3.29
CA ASP A 11 -7.96 -10.16 2.60
C ASP A 11 -6.99 -11.17 1.96
N GLY A 12 -5.83 -10.70 1.49
CA GLY A 12 -4.85 -11.49 0.73
C GLY A 12 -3.54 -11.78 1.44
N ARG A 13 -3.42 -11.50 2.75
CA ARG A 13 -2.17 -11.72 3.49
C ARG A 13 -1.90 -13.22 3.69
N THR A 14 -1.02 -13.76 2.86
CA THR A 14 -0.54 -15.16 2.85
C THR A 14 0.98 -15.22 2.88
N SER A 15 1.58 -16.40 2.81
CA SER A 15 3.04 -16.56 2.63
C SER A 15 3.55 -16.04 1.28
N ALA A 16 2.68 -15.84 0.28
CA ALA A 16 3.03 -15.20 -0.98
C ALA A 16 3.19 -13.68 -0.86
N THR A 17 2.88 -13.11 0.31
CA THR A 17 2.95 -11.68 0.63
C THR A 17 3.69 -11.46 1.94
N ASN A 18 4.07 -10.21 2.26
CA ASN A 18 4.46 -9.91 3.64
C ASN A 18 3.22 -9.96 4.54
N ASN A 19 3.16 -10.95 5.41
CA ASN A 19 2.01 -11.22 6.27
C ASN A 19 2.11 -10.53 7.65
N GLN A 20 3.23 -9.87 7.95
CA GLN A 20 3.41 -9.12 9.18
C GLN A 20 2.56 -7.85 9.14
N ALA A 21 1.91 -7.50 10.26
CA ALA A 21 1.20 -6.23 10.40
C ALA A 21 2.17 -5.05 10.23
N SER A 22 1.69 -3.88 9.79
CA SER A 22 2.52 -2.67 9.81
C SER A 22 2.96 -2.35 11.24
N TRP A 23 3.91 -1.43 11.39
CA TRP A 23 4.32 -0.92 12.69
C TRP A 23 3.19 -0.22 13.47
N VAL A 24 2.10 0.17 12.82
CA VAL A 24 0.90 0.73 13.46
C VAL A 24 -0.09 -0.37 13.87
N GLY A 25 -0.20 -1.44 13.08
CA GLY A 25 -1.10 -2.56 13.36
C GLY A 25 -1.70 -3.16 12.10
N ASP A 26 -2.42 -4.26 12.27
CA ASP A 26 -3.04 -4.98 11.16
C ASP A 26 -4.16 -4.13 10.53
N GLY A 27 -4.12 -3.99 9.22
CA GLY A 27 -5.04 -3.14 8.45
C GLY A 27 -4.73 -1.65 8.56
N TRP A 28 -3.86 -1.23 9.48
CA TRP A 28 -3.37 0.14 9.57
C TRP A 28 -2.07 0.30 8.81
N ASP A 29 -1.83 1.50 8.29
CA ASP A 29 -0.51 1.86 7.80
C ASP A 29 -0.22 3.36 7.94
N TYR A 30 1.08 3.67 7.98
CA TYR A 30 1.60 5.00 7.74
C TYR A 30 3.01 4.89 7.18
N ASP A 31 3.16 5.32 5.93
CA ASP A 31 4.44 5.48 5.25
C ASP A 31 4.44 6.83 4.50
N PRO A 32 5.50 7.66 4.62
CA PRO A 32 5.58 8.94 3.91
C PRO A 32 5.65 8.84 2.38
N GLY A 33 6.11 7.70 1.87
CA GLY A 33 6.37 7.43 0.47
C GLY A 33 7.70 6.70 0.28
N PHE A 34 7.79 5.93 -0.80
CA PHE A 34 9.01 5.21 -1.20
C PHE A 34 9.01 4.92 -2.69
N ILE A 35 10.18 4.58 -3.22
CA ILE A 35 10.34 3.82 -4.45
C ILE A 35 10.97 2.48 -4.09
N GLU A 36 10.45 1.39 -4.64
CA GLU A 36 10.93 0.03 -4.41
C GLU A 36 11.29 -0.66 -5.72
N ARG A 37 12.37 -1.44 -5.67
CA ARG A 37 12.72 -2.38 -6.73
C ARG A 37 12.38 -3.79 -6.27
N SER A 38 11.62 -4.51 -7.10
CA SER A 38 11.37 -5.93 -6.87
C SER A 38 12.49 -6.77 -7.50
N TYR A 39 12.87 -7.84 -6.80
CA TYR A 39 13.85 -8.83 -7.26
C TYR A 39 13.22 -10.21 -7.33
N LYS A 40 13.85 -11.11 -8.07
CA LYS A 40 13.41 -12.50 -8.21
C LYS A 40 14.38 -13.44 -7.48
N PRO A 41 13.92 -14.55 -6.88
CA PRO A 41 14.83 -15.58 -6.40
C PRO A 41 15.70 -16.13 -7.54
N CYS A 42 17.01 -16.30 -7.30
CA CYS A 42 17.95 -16.87 -8.26
C CYS A 42 17.56 -18.28 -8.73
N SER A 43 16.91 -19.07 -7.86
CA SER A 43 16.31 -20.36 -8.21
C SER A 43 15.24 -20.29 -9.32
N LYS A 44 14.68 -19.10 -9.55
CA LYS A 44 13.74 -18.81 -10.64
C LYS A 44 14.40 -18.08 -11.80
N ASP A 45 15.72 -17.98 -11.77
CA ASP A 45 16.56 -17.30 -12.76
C ASP A 45 17.80 -18.15 -13.11
N GLY A 46 17.54 -19.38 -13.55
CA GLY A 46 18.60 -20.27 -14.05
C GLY A 46 19.46 -20.98 -13.00
N GLN A 47 19.35 -20.65 -11.71
CA GLN A 47 20.10 -21.34 -10.64
C GLN A 47 19.32 -22.53 -10.04
N PRO A 48 20.00 -23.48 -9.36
CA PRO A 48 19.34 -24.58 -8.67
C PRO A 48 18.32 -24.09 -7.61
N ASN A 49 17.26 -24.89 -7.37
CA ASN A 49 16.21 -24.56 -6.40
C ASN A 49 16.70 -24.34 -4.96
N THR A 50 17.91 -24.79 -4.63
CA THR A 50 18.55 -24.58 -3.32
C THR A 50 19.13 -23.17 -3.14
N VAL A 51 19.20 -22.37 -4.20
CA VAL A 51 19.76 -21.02 -4.18
C VAL A 51 18.65 -20.01 -3.88
N GLY A 52 18.62 -19.55 -2.62
CA GLY A 52 17.63 -18.61 -2.11
C GLY A 52 18.00 -17.13 -2.30
N ASP A 53 19.18 -16.83 -2.84
CA ASP A 53 19.61 -15.45 -3.07
C ASP A 53 18.62 -14.70 -3.99
N ASN A 54 18.60 -13.38 -3.88
CA ASN A 54 17.91 -12.52 -4.83
C ASN A 54 18.81 -12.28 -6.05
N CYS A 55 18.26 -12.46 -7.24
CA CYS A 55 18.91 -12.15 -8.51
C CYS A 55 18.30 -10.90 -9.13
N TRP A 56 19.12 -10.22 -9.91
CA TRP A 56 18.69 -9.14 -10.77
C TRP A 56 17.63 -9.68 -11.73
N SER A 57 16.60 -8.88 -11.99
CA SER A 57 15.50 -9.31 -12.87
C SER A 57 14.91 -8.12 -13.61
N GLY A 58 15.77 -7.18 -14.01
CA GLY A 58 15.37 -5.92 -14.62
C GLY A 58 14.99 -4.84 -13.60
N GLU A 59 14.33 -3.79 -14.08
CA GLU A 59 14.03 -2.59 -13.30
C GLU A 59 12.52 -2.47 -13.02
N SER A 60 11.92 -3.49 -12.40
CA SER A 60 10.54 -3.43 -11.92
C SER A 60 10.46 -2.52 -10.70
N MET A 61 9.96 -1.30 -10.93
CA MET A 61 9.89 -0.23 -9.93
C MET A 61 8.45 0.10 -9.56
N THR A 62 8.19 0.22 -8.26
CA THR A 62 6.91 0.71 -7.74
C THR A 62 7.16 1.93 -6.87
N MET A 63 6.41 3.00 -7.09
CA MET A 63 6.43 4.21 -6.28
C MET A 63 5.15 4.31 -5.46
N SER A 64 5.29 4.53 -4.15
CA SER A 64 4.22 4.98 -3.26
C SER A 64 4.45 6.45 -2.91
N LEU A 65 3.53 7.33 -3.28
CA LEU A 65 3.61 8.75 -2.96
C LEU A 65 2.22 9.38 -2.87
N GLY A 66 1.96 10.13 -1.80
CA GLY A 66 0.70 10.89 -1.66
C GLY A 66 -0.56 10.02 -1.63
N GLY A 67 -0.45 8.77 -1.15
CA GLY A 67 -1.57 7.81 -1.13
C GLY A 67 -1.83 7.11 -2.47
N ARG A 68 -1.01 7.36 -3.49
CA ARG A 68 -1.02 6.65 -4.77
C ARG A 68 0.11 5.62 -4.79
N SER A 69 -0.14 4.46 -5.37
CA SER A 69 0.88 3.48 -5.73
C SER A 69 0.88 3.30 -7.25
N VAL A 70 2.02 3.53 -7.90
CA VAL A 70 2.17 3.50 -9.36
C VAL A 70 3.41 2.70 -9.75
N LYS A 71 3.34 2.01 -10.90
CA LYS A 71 4.55 1.44 -11.51
C LYS A 71 5.32 2.54 -12.22
N LEU A 72 6.65 2.51 -12.14
CA LEU A 72 7.49 3.35 -12.98
C LEU A 72 7.89 2.57 -14.24
N VAL A 73 7.75 3.23 -15.38
CA VAL A 73 8.02 2.68 -16.70
C VAL A 73 9.28 3.34 -17.22
N LYS A 74 10.31 2.54 -17.48
CA LYS A 74 11.48 2.98 -18.24
C LYS A 74 11.20 2.75 -19.72
N ASP A 75 11.29 3.81 -20.51
CA ASP A 75 11.15 3.67 -21.95
C ASP A 75 12.34 2.88 -22.52
N ASP A 76 12.06 1.77 -23.22
CA ASP A 76 13.10 0.90 -23.78
C ASP A 76 13.94 1.61 -24.86
N THR A 77 13.45 2.70 -25.45
CA THR A 77 14.14 3.43 -26.52
C THR A 77 14.98 4.58 -25.97
N THR A 78 14.41 5.41 -25.10
CA THR A 78 15.08 6.63 -24.61
C THR A 78 15.74 6.44 -23.25
N GLY A 79 15.38 5.40 -22.49
CA GLY A 79 15.79 5.20 -21.10
C GLY A 79 15.13 6.16 -20.11
N THR A 80 14.13 6.94 -20.54
CA THR A 80 13.44 7.91 -19.69
C THR A 80 12.44 7.22 -18.79
N TRP A 81 12.37 7.64 -17.52
CA TRP A 81 11.41 7.14 -16.56
C TRP A 81 10.13 7.96 -16.55
N ARG A 82 8.98 7.28 -16.48
CA ARG A 82 7.63 7.85 -16.37
C ARG A 82 6.78 7.05 -15.40
N GLU A 83 5.77 7.67 -14.80
CA GLU A 83 4.73 6.92 -14.09
C GLU A 83 3.81 6.22 -15.09
N ASN A 84 3.32 5.02 -14.78
CA ASN A 84 2.39 4.33 -15.68
C ASN A 84 1.11 5.17 -15.91
N SER A 85 0.63 5.84 -14.86
CA SER A 85 -0.41 6.87 -14.89
C SER A 85 0.26 8.25 -15.03
N ASP A 86 0.80 8.55 -16.21
CA ASP A 86 1.66 9.72 -16.45
C ASP A 86 0.89 11.02 -16.22
N ASP A 87 1.15 11.67 -15.09
CA ASP A 87 0.55 12.96 -14.73
C ASP A 87 1.42 14.16 -15.17
N GLY A 88 2.45 13.92 -15.98
CA GLY A 88 3.42 14.92 -16.43
C GLY A 88 4.62 15.08 -15.50
N SER A 89 4.62 14.45 -14.33
CA SER A 89 5.77 14.46 -13.41
C SER A 89 7.04 13.95 -14.08
N ARG A 90 8.17 14.61 -13.79
CA ARG A 90 9.49 14.18 -14.25
C ARG A 90 10.09 13.23 -13.22
N VAL A 91 10.30 11.97 -13.62
CA VAL A 91 10.92 10.93 -12.80
C VAL A 91 12.38 10.76 -13.23
N GLU A 92 13.31 10.88 -12.28
CA GLU A 92 14.74 10.85 -12.54
C GLU A 92 15.41 9.80 -11.63
N HIS A 93 16.06 8.82 -12.25
CA HIS A 93 16.98 7.89 -11.59
C HIS A 93 18.40 8.46 -11.64
N LEU A 94 19.01 8.65 -10.48
CA LEU A 94 20.27 9.39 -10.31
C LEU A 94 21.25 8.56 -9.48
N THR A 95 22.53 8.94 -9.49
CA THR A 95 23.62 8.20 -8.80
C THR A 95 24.55 9.15 -8.04
N GLY A 96 25.42 8.60 -7.20
CA GLY A 96 26.45 9.36 -6.47
C GLY A 96 26.05 9.78 -5.05
N ALA A 97 24.92 9.30 -4.53
CA ALA A 97 24.55 9.49 -3.14
C ALA A 97 25.43 8.64 -2.19
N ALA A 98 25.74 9.17 -1.01
CA ALA A 98 26.44 8.43 0.04
C ALA A 98 25.44 7.59 0.87
N ASN A 99 24.76 6.64 0.22
CA ASN A 99 23.61 5.92 0.80
C ASN A 99 23.79 4.40 0.91
N GLY A 100 24.97 3.88 0.54
CA GLY A 100 25.31 2.46 0.63
C GLY A 100 24.77 1.58 -0.51
N ALA A 101 23.89 2.10 -1.38
CA ALA A 101 23.47 1.38 -2.58
C ALA A 101 24.59 1.35 -3.63
N GLN A 102 24.54 0.37 -4.54
CA GLN A 102 25.44 0.30 -5.68
C GLN A 102 25.42 1.64 -6.44
N ASN A 103 26.61 2.20 -6.68
CA ASN A 103 26.83 3.51 -7.31
C ASN A 103 26.13 4.71 -6.63
N GLY A 104 25.58 4.54 -5.43
CA GLY A 104 24.82 5.59 -4.76
C GLY A 104 23.52 5.95 -5.48
N GLU A 105 22.81 4.97 -6.05
CA GLU A 105 21.53 5.18 -6.73
C GLU A 105 20.49 5.85 -5.82
N TYR A 106 19.74 6.81 -6.34
CA TYR A 106 18.64 7.50 -5.67
C TYR A 106 17.64 8.03 -6.72
N TRP A 107 16.50 8.55 -6.28
CA TRP A 107 15.47 9.06 -7.19
C TRP A 107 15.07 10.49 -6.87
N ARG A 108 14.67 11.21 -7.92
CA ARG A 108 13.99 12.50 -7.81
C ARG A 108 12.73 12.50 -8.67
N VAL A 109 11.60 12.84 -8.08
CA VAL A 109 10.34 13.08 -8.79
C VAL A 109 10.01 14.56 -8.69
N THR A 110 9.83 15.23 -9.82
CA THR A 110 9.43 16.65 -9.87
C THR A 110 8.03 16.76 -10.46
N THR A 111 7.08 17.19 -9.65
CA THR A 111 5.69 17.40 -10.06
C THR A 111 5.55 18.67 -10.90
N ASN A 112 4.43 18.83 -11.61
CA ASN A 112 4.18 19.97 -12.50
C ASN A 112 4.17 21.34 -11.80
N ASN A 113 3.90 21.37 -10.49
CA ASN A 113 3.98 22.58 -9.67
C ASN A 113 5.41 22.89 -9.15
N GLY A 114 6.41 22.11 -9.57
CA GLY A 114 7.82 22.31 -9.23
C GLY A 114 8.28 21.74 -7.89
N VAL A 115 7.42 21.00 -7.16
CA VAL A 115 7.83 20.30 -5.95
C VAL A 115 8.71 19.11 -6.30
N GLN A 116 9.83 18.97 -5.61
CA GLN A 116 10.79 17.89 -5.78
C GLN A 116 10.73 16.92 -4.60
N TYR A 117 10.47 15.66 -4.89
CA TYR A 117 10.51 14.55 -3.94
C TYR A 117 11.80 13.78 -4.19
N TYR A 118 12.68 13.73 -3.20
CA TYR A 118 13.92 12.96 -3.23
C TYR A 118 13.71 11.67 -2.45
N PHE A 119 14.13 10.54 -3.02
CA PHE A 119 14.07 9.24 -2.36
C PHE A 119 15.47 8.68 -2.26
N GLY A 120 15.90 8.34 -1.05
CA GLY A 120 17.19 7.69 -0.81
C GLY A 120 18.44 8.53 -1.10
N LEU A 121 18.37 9.86 -1.12
CA LEU A 121 19.54 10.72 -1.34
C LEU A 121 20.52 10.70 -0.13
N ASN A 122 20.00 10.35 1.05
CA ASN A 122 20.61 10.25 2.37
C ASN A 122 21.08 11.58 2.98
N HIS A 123 21.51 12.55 2.17
CA HIS A 123 21.94 13.88 2.60
C HIS A 123 21.16 14.97 1.87
N ALA A 124 21.04 16.16 2.46
CA ALA A 124 20.23 17.23 1.89
C ALA A 124 20.69 17.58 0.46
N PRO A 125 19.76 17.89 -0.48
CA PRO A 125 20.12 18.26 -1.84
C PRO A 125 21.19 19.34 -1.91
N GLY A 126 22.25 19.07 -2.67
CA GLY A 126 23.42 19.96 -2.78
C GLY A 126 24.46 19.82 -1.66
N SER A 127 24.33 18.82 -0.78
CA SER A 127 25.31 18.50 0.26
C SER A 127 25.55 16.99 0.37
N THR A 128 26.75 16.61 0.80
CA THR A 128 27.14 15.22 1.11
C THR A 128 27.49 15.04 2.59
N THR A 129 27.29 16.06 3.42
CA THR A 129 27.78 16.08 4.82
C THR A 129 26.73 16.50 5.84
N THR A 130 25.50 16.84 5.44
CA THR A 130 24.41 17.00 6.42
C THR A 130 24.18 15.69 7.17
N PRO A 131 23.46 15.69 8.30
CA PRO A 131 23.08 14.42 8.95
C PRO A 131 22.44 13.45 7.94
N ALA A 132 22.86 12.19 8.00
CA ALA A 132 22.28 11.13 7.17
C ALA A 132 20.86 10.83 7.62
N THR A 133 19.95 10.66 6.66
CA THR A 133 18.54 10.31 6.92
C THR A 133 18.31 8.80 6.98
N ASN A 134 19.25 7.98 6.50
CA ASN A 134 19.16 6.52 6.38
C ASN A 134 17.95 6.07 5.53
N SER A 135 17.67 6.83 4.47
CA SER A 135 16.51 6.67 3.58
C SER A 135 16.70 5.60 2.49
N THR A 136 17.79 4.83 2.50
CA THR A 136 18.04 3.76 1.51
C THR A 136 18.30 2.43 2.20
N TRP A 137 17.55 1.40 1.81
CA TRP A 137 17.64 0.06 2.36
C TRP A 137 18.19 -0.90 1.32
N THR A 138 19.27 -1.60 1.67
CA THR A 138 20.04 -2.41 0.73
C THR A 138 20.04 -3.89 1.10
N ALA A 139 20.15 -4.74 0.09
CA ALA A 139 20.39 -6.16 0.24
C ALA A 139 21.36 -6.66 -0.84
N PRO A 140 22.11 -7.74 -0.56
CA PRO A 140 22.84 -8.46 -1.60
C PRO A 140 21.90 -8.92 -2.72
N VAL A 141 22.26 -8.59 -3.96
CA VAL A 141 21.58 -9.05 -5.17
C VAL A 141 22.64 -9.52 -6.15
N PHE A 142 22.37 -10.67 -6.77
CA PHE A 142 23.27 -11.30 -7.72
C PHE A 142 22.97 -10.84 -9.15
N GLY A 143 24.02 -10.62 -9.94
CA GLY A 143 23.95 -10.52 -11.40
C GLY A 143 24.48 -11.82 -12.01
N ASN A 144 23.68 -12.88 -11.99
CA ASN A 144 24.08 -14.22 -12.45
C ASN A 144 24.35 -14.27 -13.96
N ASP A 145 23.73 -13.39 -14.73
CA ASP A 145 23.82 -13.39 -16.18
C ASP A 145 24.72 -12.26 -16.72
N ALA A 146 25.31 -12.51 -17.89
CA ALA A 146 26.20 -11.55 -18.52
C ALA A 146 25.44 -10.27 -18.90
N GLY A 147 25.96 -9.11 -18.47
CA GLY A 147 25.35 -7.79 -18.71
C GLY A 147 24.52 -7.28 -17.54
N GLU A 148 24.30 -8.11 -16.51
CA GLU A 148 23.64 -7.67 -15.29
C GLU A 148 24.55 -6.85 -14.39
N PRO A 149 23.99 -5.92 -13.59
CA PRO A 149 24.75 -5.21 -12.58
C PRO A 149 25.49 -6.20 -11.66
N CYS A 150 26.78 -5.92 -11.44
CA CYS A 150 27.62 -6.68 -10.52
C CYS A 150 27.88 -8.14 -10.93
N HIS A 151 27.75 -8.47 -12.22
CA HIS A 151 28.19 -9.74 -12.77
C HIS A 151 29.71 -9.93 -12.61
N GLY A 152 30.10 -11.05 -12.00
CA GLY A 152 31.47 -11.45 -11.73
C GLY A 152 31.92 -12.62 -12.60
N THR A 153 33.05 -13.26 -12.26
CA THR A 153 33.56 -14.43 -13.00
C THR A 153 33.00 -15.75 -12.50
N THR A 154 32.45 -15.76 -11.28
CA THR A 154 31.80 -16.91 -10.65
C THR A 154 30.50 -16.46 -9.99
N TYR A 155 29.58 -17.37 -9.72
CA TYR A 155 28.33 -17.05 -9.02
C TYR A 155 28.60 -16.29 -7.70
N ASP A 156 29.49 -16.81 -6.82
CA ASP A 156 29.77 -16.19 -5.51
C ASP A 156 30.45 -14.81 -5.58
N THR A 157 31.00 -14.43 -6.73
CA THR A 157 31.57 -13.09 -6.98
C THR A 157 30.61 -12.18 -7.75
N SER A 158 29.48 -12.70 -8.21
CA SER A 158 28.51 -12.00 -9.06
C SER A 158 27.41 -11.33 -8.25
N TRP A 159 27.77 -10.48 -7.28
CA TRP A 159 26.78 -9.79 -6.44
C TRP A 159 27.31 -8.44 -5.94
N CYS A 160 26.40 -7.57 -5.52
CA CYS A 160 26.70 -6.36 -4.77
C CYS A 160 25.52 -5.94 -3.89
N GLN A 161 25.70 -4.90 -3.06
CA GLN A 161 24.61 -4.30 -2.29
C GLN A 161 23.75 -3.43 -3.21
N GLN A 162 22.57 -3.92 -3.56
CA GLN A 162 21.58 -3.16 -4.31
C GLN A 162 20.53 -2.60 -3.36
N ALA A 163 19.99 -1.42 -3.66
CA ALA A 163 18.84 -0.90 -2.94
C ALA A 163 17.59 -1.69 -3.32
N TRP A 164 16.78 -2.07 -2.33
CA TRP A 164 15.45 -2.64 -2.56
C TRP A 164 14.34 -1.63 -2.23
N ARG A 165 14.62 -0.65 -1.37
CA ARG A 165 13.76 0.50 -1.10
C ARG A 165 14.56 1.79 -0.95
N TRP A 166 14.09 2.85 -1.61
CA TRP A 166 14.45 4.25 -1.36
C TRP A 166 13.23 4.92 -0.71
N ALA A 167 13.29 5.15 0.60
CA ALA A 167 12.26 5.89 1.33
C ALA A 167 12.31 7.38 0.96
N LEU A 168 11.17 8.07 1.07
CA LEU A 168 11.08 9.52 0.89
C LEU A 168 12.02 10.20 1.87
N ASP A 169 12.81 11.13 1.37
CA ASP A 169 13.95 11.68 2.09
C ASP A 169 13.78 13.19 2.31
N PHE A 170 13.57 13.90 1.21
CA PHE A 170 13.34 15.34 1.20
C PHE A 170 12.18 15.69 0.28
N VAL A 171 11.36 16.63 0.72
CA VAL A 171 10.41 17.35 -0.14
C VAL A 171 10.85 18.80 -0.20
N VAL A 172 11.15 19.29 -1.41
CA VAL A 172 11.60 20.67 -1.66
C VAL A 172 10.60 21.36 -2.57
N ASP A 173 9.96 22.41 -2.08
CA ASP A 173 9.03 23.19 -2.92
C ASP A 173 9.77 24.21 -3.81
N ALA A 174 9.03 24.86 -4.72
CA ALA A 174 9.57 25.87 -5.63
C ALA A 174 10.20 27.09 -4.90
N ASN A 175 9.83 27.33 -3.65
CA ASN A 175 10.37 28.41 -2.81
C ASN A 175 11.58 27.97 -1.97
N GLN A 176 12.04 26.72 -2.16
CA GLN A 176 13.11 26.06 -1.42
C GLN A 176 12.76 25.75 0.04
N ASN A 177 11.48 25.70 0.42
CA ASN A 177 11.09 25.16 1.72
C ASN A 177 11.32 23.64 1.71
N VAL A 178 11.81 23.11 2.82
CA VAL A 178 12.21 21.70 2.94
C VAL A 178 11.45 21.02 4.07
N THR A 179 10.93 19.84 3.75
CA THR A 179 10.57 18.81 4.73
C THR A 179 11.58 17.68 4.64
N THR A 180 12.18 17.28 5.77
CA THR A 180 13.15 16.18 5.85
C THR A 180 12.54 15.00 6.60
N TYR A 181 12.78 13.79 6.12
CA TYR A 181 12.32 12.53 6.70
C TYR A 181 13.55 11.71 7.12
N ALA A 182 13.63 11.36 8.40
CA ALA A 182 14.76 10.60 8.95
C ALA A 182 14.30 9.25 9.50
N TYR A 183 15.17 8.25 9.35
CA TYR A 183 14.86 6.85 9.60
C TYR A 183 15.91 6.18 10.47
N ASN A 184 15.49 5.14 11.16
CA ASN A 184 16.37 4.09 11.65
C ASN A 184 16.21 2.84 10.78
N THR A 185 17.30 2.10 10.63
CA THR A 185 17.33 0.84 9.87
C THR A 185 17.37 -0.36 10.81
N GLU A 186 16.76 -1.46 10.39
CA GLU A 186 16.89 -2.76 11.01
C GLU A 186 17.73 -3.67 10.12
N SER A 187 18.83 -4.19 10.64
CA SER A 187 19.72 -5.09 9.91
C SER A 187 19.49 -6.56 10.27
N ASN A 188 19.81 -7.44 9.33
CA ASN A 188 19.88 -8.89 9.54
C ASN A 188 21.04 -9.46 8.71
N TYR A 189 21.39 -10.71 8.94
CA TYR A 189 22.36 -11.44 8.14
C TYR A 189 21.67 -12.61 7.42
N TYR A 190 22.33 -13.17 6.42
CA TYR A 190 21.95 -14.47 5.85
C TYR A 190 23.18 -15.17 5.26
N ALA A 191 23.09 -16.48 5.04
CA ALA A 191 24.14 -17.30 4.44
C ALA A 191 24.12 -17.16 2.91
N ARG A 192 24.79 -16.12 2.41
CA ARG A 192 24.84 -15.77 0.98
C ARG A 192 25.65 -16.76 0.15
N GLY A 193 25.16 -17.03 -1.06
CA GLY A 193 25.91 -17.75 -2.08
C GLY A 193 26.14 -19.21 -1.75
N THR A 194 26.94 -19.89 -2.56
CA THR A 194 27.26 -21.32 -2.36
C THR A 194 28.28 -21.55 -1.24
N THR A 195 29.05 -20.51 -0.89
CA THR A 195 30.00 -20.52 0.24
C THR A 195 29.34 -20.23 1.59
N ASN A 196 28.02 -19.95 1.63
CA ASN A 196 27.26 -19.65 2.84
C ASN A 196 27.88 -18.51 3.67
N THR A 197 28.31 -17.45 2.98
CA THR A 197 28.97 -16.31 3.62
C THR A 197 27.95 -15.45 4.35
N LEU A 198 28.08 -15.33 5.67
CA LEU A 198 27.25 -14.42 6.47
C LEU A 198 27.40 -12.99 5.97
N THR A 199 26.31 -12.44 5.41
CA THR A 199 26.32 -11.13 4.77
C THR A 199 25.23 -10.25 5.36
N PRO A 200 25.54 -9.00 5.77
CA PRO A 200 24.55 -8.07 6.28
C PRO A 200 23.67 -7.50 5.17
N TYR A 201 22.44 -7.16 5.54
CA TYR A 201 21.52 -6.37 4.74
C TYR A 201 20.58 -5.58 5.66
N ILE A 202 19.88 -4.60 5.10
CA ILE A 202 18.83 -3.85 5.79
C ILE A 202 17.52 -4.58 5.52
N ARG A 203 16.98 -5.27 6.53
CA ARG A 203 15.72 -6.04 6.43
C ARG A 203 14.46 -5.16 6.51
N GLY A 204 14.62 -3.91 6.93
CA GLY A 204 13.55 -2.93 7.05
C GLY A 204 14.04 -1.66 7.74
N GLY A 205 13.12 -0.76 8.04
CA GLY A 205 13.39 0.46 8.78
C GLY A 205 12.10 1.19 9.10
N TYR A 206 12.21 2.26 9.87
CA TYR A 206 11.07 3.02 10.35
C TYR A 206 11.42 4.49 10.50
N LEU A 207 10.43 5.34 10.26
CA LEU A 207 10.54 6.78 10.41
C LEU A 207 10.76 7.13 11.88
N THR A 208 11.69 8.04 12.15
CA THR A 208 12.01 8.54 13.50
C THR A 208 11.68 10.02 13.66
N ALA A 209 11.82 10.80 12.59
CA ALA A 209 11.50 12.22 12.61
C ALA A 209 11.05 12.74 11.23
N ILE A 210 10.16 13.74 11.26
CA ILE A 210 9.89 14.66 10.16
C ILE A 210 10.23 16.05 10.65
N THR A 211 11.09 16.79 9.96
CA THR A 211 11.41 18.19 10.30
C THR A 211 10.99 19.11 9.16
N TYR A 212 10.47 20.29 9.50
CA TYR A 212 9.97 21.25 8.51
C TYR A 212 10.00 22.69 9.03
N GLY A 213 9.73 23.63 8.13
CA GLY A 213 9.84 25.07 8.42
C GLY A 213 11.28 25.59 8.30
N GLN A 214 12.05 25.00 7.38
CA GLN A 214 13.38 25.47 7.00
C GLN A 214 13.44 25.66 5.49
N ARG A 215 14.36 26.50 5.03
CA ARG A 215 14.76 26.51 3.62
C ARG A 215 15.99 25.64 3.41
N LEU A 216 16.21 25.15 2.19
CA LEU A 216 17.34 24.27 1.88
C LEU A 216 18.70 24.83 2.34
N PRO A 217 19.03 26.12 2.16
CA PRO A 217 20.27 26.68 2.70
C PRO A 217 20.40 26.60 4.22
N ASP A 218 19.28 26.66 4.96
CA ASP A 218 19.28 26.53 6.42
C ASP A 218 19.56 25.09 6.86
N VAL A 219 19.03 24.10 6.13
CA VAL A 219 19.31 22.67 6.35
C VAL A 219 20.79 22.39 6.11
N VAL A 220 21.34 22.88 4.99
CA VAL A 220 22.77 22.73 4.66
C VAL A 220 23.66 23.42 5.70
N ALA A 221 23.23 24.56 6.24
CA ALA A 221 23.91 25.27 7.32
C ALA A 221 23.73 24.62 8.71
N GLY A 222 22.99 23.51 8.83
CA GLY A 222 22.78 22.80 10.09
C GLY A 222 21.92 23.56 11.10
N LYS A 223 21.05 24.48 10.65
CA LYS A 223 20.11 25.17 11.54
C LYS A 223 19.04 24.20 12.03
N LYS A 224 18.41 24.50 13.17
CA LYS A 224 17.26 23.75 13.67
C LYS A 224 16.00 24.07 12.85
N ALA A 225 15.12 23.08 12.73
CA ALA A 225 13.82 23.25 12.11
C ALA A 225 12.89 24.06 12.99
N ALA A 226 11.95 24.80 12.39
CA ALA A 226 10.94 25.52 13.15
C ALA A 226 9.97 24.56 13.84
N ALA A 227 9.74 23.38 13.27
CA ALA A 227 8.91 22.34 13.85
C ALA A 227 9.40 20.93 13.48
N GLN A 228 9.04 19.96 14.31
CA GLN A 228 9.31 18.54 14.07
C GLN A 228 8.18 17.64 14.56
N VAL A 229 8.07 16.48 13.94
CA VAL A 229 7.24 15.35 14.38
C VAL A 229 8.18 14.19 14.69
N LEU A 230 8.12 13.65 15.90
CA LEU A 230 8.95 12.54 16.35
C LEU A 230 8.12 11.26 16.47
N PHE A 231 8.72 10.14 16.08
CA PHE A 231 8.10 8.82 16.08
C PHE A 231 8.87 7.93 17.06
N THR A 232 8.22 7.58 18.16
CA THR A 232 8.80 6.69 19.18
C THR A 232 8.29 5.28 18.95
N THR A 233 9.21 4.32 18.93
CA THR A 233 8.91 2.90 18.74
C THR A 233 9.24 2.06 19.96
N ALA A 234 8.52 0.95 20.14
CA ALA A 234 8.87 -0.14 21.05
C ALA A 234 9.01 -1.47 20.30
N GLU A 235 9.51 -2.49 20.98
CA GLU A 235 9.51 -3.87 20.45
C GLU A 235 8.06 -4.37 20.22
N ARG A 236 7.89 -5.28 19.24
CA ARG A 236 6.64 -6.02 18.94
C ARG A 236 6.35 -7.12 19.98
N CYS A 237 6.46 -6.72 21.24
CA CYS A 237 6.23 -7.50 22.45
C CYS A 237 5.53 -6.59 23.47
N ILE A 238 4.60 -7.14 24.25
CA ILE A 238 3.87 -6.40 25.30
C ILE A 238 4.54 -6.68 26.65
N PRO A 239 5.11 -5.67 27.32
CA PRO A 239 5.75 -5.89 28.61
C PRO A 239 4.72 -6.21 29.70
N ASP A 240 5.13 -7.03 30.65
CA ASP A 240 4.35 -7.36 31.85
C ASP A 240 5.25 -7.33 33.10
N ALA A 241 4.72 -7.75 34.26
CA ALA A 241 5.45 -7.73 35.52
C ALA A 241 6.73 -8.60 35.53
N ASN A 242 6.83 -9.59 34.65
CA ASN A 242 7.92 -10.56 34.60
C ASN A 242 8.78 -10.45 33.33
N PHE A 243 8.33 -9.70 32.32
CA PHE A 243 9.04 -9.57 31.04
C PHE A 243 9.03 -8.14 30.49
N THR A 244 10.21 -7.58 30.22
CA THR A 244 10.37 -6.16 29.85
C THR A 244 10.31 -5.88 28.35
N CYS A 245 10.36 -6.93 27.51
CA CYS A 245 10.50 -6.78 26.06
C CYS A 245 11.74 -5.99 25.62
N ALA A 246 12.83 -6.00 26.40
CA ALA A 246 14.07 -5.37 25.95
C ALA A 246 14.59 -6.07 24.68
N PRO A 247 15.14 -5.34 23.68
CA PRO A 247 15.53 -5.93 22.39
C PRO A 247 16.49 -7.12 22.49
N ASN A 248 17.41 -7.08 23.45
CA ASN A 248 18.37 -8.17 23.71
C ASN A 248 17.74 -9.44 24.31
N LEU A 249 16.47 -9.38 24.72
CA LEU A 249 15.73 -10.55 25.19
C LEU A 249 15.07 -11.33 24.05
N LEU A 250 15.04 -10.80 22.82
CA LEU A 250 14.60 -11.55 21.64
C LEU A 250 15.62 -12.64 21.31
N THR A 251 15.38 -13.83 21.86
CA THR A 251 16.21 -15.02 21.76
C THR A 251 15.34 -16.22 21.43
N THR A 252 15.92 -17.35 21.04
CA THR A 252 15.16 -18.59 20.76
C THR A 252 14.24 -18.98 21.92
N ALA A 253 14.70 -18.82 23.17
CA ALA A 253 13.91 -19.17 24.35
C ALA A 253 12.71 -18.23 24.58
N ASN A 254 12.83 -16.97 24.16
CA ASN A 254 11.84 -15.93 24.44
C ASN A 254 11.05 -15.49 23.19
N ALA A 255 11.32 -16.07 22.02
CA ALA A 255 10.73 -15.64 20.75
C ALA A 255 9.19 -15.66 20.76
N ALA A 256 8.58 -16.50 21.59
CA ALA A 256 7.12 -16.54 21.79
C ALA A 256 6.52 -15.21 22.31
N HIS A 257 7.32 -14.34 22.95
CA HIS A 257 6.88 -13.01 23.37
C HIS A 257 6.72 -12.00 22.21
N TRP A 258 7.24 -12.32 21.02
CA TRP A 258 7.06 -11.55 19.78
C TRP A 258 6.24 -12.37 18.77
N PRO A 259 4.90 -12.45 18.96
CA PRO A 259 4.08 -13.43 18.25
C PRO A 259 4.09 -13.26 16.73
N ASP A 260 4.21 -12.03 16.20
CA ASP A 260 4.24 -11.77 14.75
C ASP A 260 5.63 -11.48 14.20
N VAL A 261 6.69 -11.77 14.96
CA VAL A 261 8.07 -11.69 14.47
C VAL A 261 8.53 -13.09 14.02
N PRO A 262 8.99 -13.25 12.77
CA PRO A 262 9.50 -14.52 12.27
C PRO A 262 10.95 -14.73 12.76
N PHE A 263 11.12 -15.02 14.06
CA PHE A 263 12.45 -15.15 14.67
C PHE A 263 13.31 -16.26 14.05
N ASP A 264 12.71 -17.28 13.44
CA ASP A 264 13.40 -18.31 12.67
C ASP A 264 14.18 -17.74 11.47
N GLN A 265 13.78 -16.57 10.97
CA GLN A 265 14.44 -15.83 9.90
C GLN A 265 15.59 -14.93 10.40
N ASN A 266 15.80 -14.83 11.71
CA ASN A 266 16.84 -14.01 12.31
C ASN A 266 18.20 -14.72 12.27
N CYS A 267 19.18 -14.10 11.62
CA CYS A 267 20.56 -14.58 11.65
C CYS A 267 21.50 -13.55 12.29
N PRO A 268 22.27 -13.94 13.31
CA PRO A 268 23.25 -13.08 13.94
C PRO A 268 24.42 -12.79 12.99
N SER A 269 25.20 -11.75 13.32
CA SER A 269 26.41 -11.37 12.58
C SER A 269 27.55 -12.39 12.65
N THR A 270 27.45 -13.35 13.56
CA THR A 270 28.47 -14.39 13.80
C THR A 270 27.81 -15.71 14.15
N GLY A 271 28.45 -16.82 13.84
CA GLY A 271 27.94 -18.17 14.13
C GLY A 271 27.37 -18.84 12.89
N THR A 272 26.42 -19.75 13.09
CA THR A 272 25.75 -20.50 12.03
C THR A 272 24.40 -19.87 11.68
N CYS A 273 24.10 -19.74 10.38
CA CYS A 273 22.81 -19.32 9.85
C CYS A 273 22.38 -20.30 8.75
N SER A 274 21.13 -20.74 8.79
CA SER A 274 20.54 -21.65 7.79
C SER A 274 19.58 -20.94 6.83
N ASN A 275 19.48 -19.62 6.91
CA ASN A 275 18.67 -18.82 5.99
C ASN A 275 19.55 -18.41 4.80
N HIS A 276 19.19 -18.88 3.60
CA HIS A 276 19.93 -18.67 2.36
C HIS A 276 19.34 -17.59 1.46
N ALA A 277 18.43 -16.78 2.01
CA ALA A 277 17.75 -15.66 1.35
C ALA A 277 17.63 -14.48 2.33
N PRO A 278 17.66 -13.23 1.85
CA PRO A 278 17.18 -12.09 2.63
C PRO A 278 15.70 -12.27 3.03
N SER A 279 15.34 -11.85 4.24
CA SER A 279 13.98 -11.84 4.76
C SER A 279 13.64 -10.46 5.32
N PHE A 280 12.44 -9.96 5.05
CA PHE A 280 12.06 -8.58 5.33
C PHE A 280 10.93 -8.52 6.36
N TRP A 281 11.24 -7.97 7.53
CA TRP A 281 10.35 -7.90 8.70
C TRP A 281 10.90 -6.90 9.72
N SER A 282 10.04 -6.45 10.62
CA SER A 282 10.38 -5.49 11.67
C SER A 282 10.15 -6.07 13.06
N THR A 283 10.96 -5.65 14.04
CA THR A 283 10.65 -5.86 15.46
C THR A 283 10.00 -4.65 16.11
N LYS A 284 9.68 -3.59 15.34
CA LYS A 284 9.22 -2.31 15.88
C LYS A 284 7.72 -2.10 15.69
N ARG A 285 7.11 -1.46 16.68
CA ARG A 285 5.76 -0.89 16.64
C ARG A 285 5.81 0.58 17.06
N LEU A 286 5.00 1.43 16.43
CA LEU A 286 4.89 2.85 16.73
C LEU A 286 4.08 3.05 18.01
N THR A 287 4.68 3.55 19.09
CA THR A 287 3.95 3.76 20.36
C THR A 287 3.56 5.21 20.60
N THR A 288 4.28 6.16 20.02
CA THR A 288 4.05 7.59 20.27
C THR A 288 4.41 8.44 19.08
N ILE A 289 3.55 9.40 18.75
CA ILE A 289 3.85 10.51 17.84
C ILE A 289 3.87 11.79 18.66
N THR A 290 4.94 12.58 18.55
CA THR A 290 5.09 13.84 19.29
C THR A 290 5.32 14.98 18.33
N THR A 291 4.52 16.04 18.41
CA THR A 291 4.75 17.28 17.64
C THR A 291 5.48 18.29 18.52
N GLN A 292 6.48 18.97 17.95
CA GLN A 292 7.25 19.98 18.66
C GLN A 292 7.51 21.20 17.79
N VAL A 293 7.58 22.37 18.43
CA VAL A 293 7.92 23.65 17.81
C VAL A 293 9.16 24.24 18.46
N LEU A 294 9.99 24.93 17.68
CA LEU A 294 11.20 25.57 18.18
C LEU A 294 10.84 26.89 18.87
N VAL A 295 11.13 26.99 20.17
CA VAL A 295 10.96 28.21 20.97
C VAL A 295 12.34 28.67 21.43
N GLY A 296 12.81 29.78 20.86
CA GLY A 296 14.19 30.23 21.05
C GLY A 296 15.19 29.23 20.48
N THR A 297 15.87 28.48 21.35
CA THR A 297 16.90 27.49 20.96
C THR A 297 16.51 26.05 21.28
N ALA A 298 15.34 25.81 21.87
CA ALA A 298 14.88 24.50 22.32
C ALA A 298 13.52 24.13 21.71
N TYR A 299 13.28 22.85 21.52
CA TYR A 299 11.98 22.36 21.07
C TYR A 299 11.03 22.25 22.27
N SER A 300 9.82 22.77 22.12
CA SER A 300 8.71 22.61 23.06
C SER A 300 7.67 21.67 22.45
N THR A 301 7.16 20.73 23.24
CA THR A 301 6.12 19.80 22.79
C THR A 301 4.77 20.50 22.70
N ALA A 302 4.08 20.34 21.56
CA ALA A 302 2.72 20.83 21.35
C ALA A 302 1.71 19.69 21.61
N ASP A 303 1.84 18.57 20.90
CA ASP A 303 0.92 17.44 21.00
C ASP A 303 1.67 16.12 21.17
N THR A 304 0.98 15.16 21.81
CA THR A 304 1.41 13.77 21.89
C THR A 304 0.24 12.86 21.58
N TYR A 305 0.44 11.90 20.69
CA TYR A 305 -0.50 10.84 20.38
C TYR A 305 0.08 9.50 20.85
N SER A 306 -0.55 8.89 21.85
CA SER A 306 -0.12 7.62 22.44
C SER A 306 -0.93 6.47 21.86
N LEU A 307 -0.25 5.46 21.31
CA LEU A 307 -0.86 4.30 20.66
C LEU A 307 -0.71 3.05 21.53
N THR A 308 -1.82 2.39 21.85
CA THR A 308 -1.83 1.13 22.62
C THR A 308 -2.10 -0.03 21.70
N HIS A 309 -1.28 -1.07 21.79
CA HIS A 309 -1.41 -2.26 20.95
C HIS A 309 -1.62 -3.52 21.76
N GLN A 310 -2.18 -4.53 21.10
CA GLN A 310 -2.41 -5.87 21.61
C GLN A 310 -2.02 -6.91 20.56
N PHE A 311 -1.90 -8.16 20.99
CA PHE A 311 -1.76 -9.33 20.12
C PHE A 311 -2.92 -10.29 20.39
N PRO A 312 -4.13 -9.98 19.92
CA PRO A 312 -5.30 -10.80 20.17
C PRO A 312 -5.12 -12.19 19.55
N ALA A 313 -5.56 -13.23 20.27
CA ALA A 313 -5.53 -14.59 19.76
C ALA A 313 -6.34 -14.70 18.47
N SER A 314 -5.73 -15.27 17.42
CA SER A 314 -6.37 -15.50 16.12
C SER A 314 -7.58 -16.43 16.22
N GLY A 315 -7.61 -17.30 17.23
CA GLY A 315 -8.68 -18.31 17.41
C GLY A 315 -8.48 -19.56 16.56
N ASP A 316 -7.35 -19.66 15.85
CA ASP A 316 -6.87 -20.83 15.11
C ASP A 316 -5.44 -21.18 15.57
N THR A 317 -4.71 -21.99 14.79
CA THR A 317 -3.32 -22.35 15.05
C THR A 317 -2.29 -21.31 14.59
N ASN A 318 -2.72 -20.21 13.97
CA ASN A 318 -1.83 -19.15 13.49
C ASN A 318 -1.38 -18.25 14.64
N LYS A 319 -0.26 -17.54 14.42
CA LYS A 319 0.25 -16.60 15.43
C LYS A 319 -0.58 -15.29 15.42
N PRO A 320 -0.82 -14.68 16.60
CA PRO A 320 -1.43 -13.35 16.70
C PRO A 320 -0.71 -12.30 15.85
N SER A 321 -1.45 -11.31 15.34
CA SER A 321 -0.91 -10.15 14.64
C SER A 321 -1.09 -8.87 15.46
N LEU A 322 -0.19 -7.89 15.29
CA LEU A 322 -0.24 -6.62 16.01
C LEU A 322 -1.57 -5.90 15.74
N TRP A 323 -2.31 -5.53 16.79
CA TRP A 323 -3.57 -4.80 16.70
C TRP A 323 -3.44 -3.44 17.39
N LEU A 324 -3.82 -2.36 16.71
CA LEU A 324 -3.99 -1.05 17.35
C LEU A 324 -5.30 -1.04 18.14
N ALA A 325 -5.21 -1.12 19.46
CA ALA A 325 -6.38 -1.18 20.33
C ALA A 325 -6.95 0.19 20.65
N SER A 326 -6.07 1.20 20.80
CA SER A 326 -6.52 2.56 21.13
C SER A 326 -5.49 3.63 20.81
N LEU A 327 -5.97 4.87 20.74
CA LEU A 327 -5.17 6.09 20.59
C LEU A 327 -5.67 7.17 21.55
N THR A 328 -4.75 7.88 22.20
CA THR A 328 -5.05 9.01 23.08
C THR A 328 -4.26 10.23 22.64
N HIS A 329 -4.93 11.36 22.42
CA HIS A 329 -4.29 12.64 22.13
C HIS A 329 -4.15 13.46 23.41
N THR A 330 -2.98 14.07 23.61
CA THR A 330 -2.67 14.96 24.72
C THR A 330 -2.07 16.25 24.20
N GLY A 331 -2.71 17.39 24.49
CA GLY A 331 -2.13 18.71 24.30
C GLY A 331 -1.17 19.06 25.44
N ASN A 332 -0.04 19.70 25.12
CA ASN A 332 1.08 19.98 26.04
C ASN A 332 1.50 21.46 26.09
N ASP A 333 0.77 22.37 25.43
CA ASP A 333 1.09 23.80 25.41
C ASP A 333 0.50 24.53 26.63
N GLY A 334 1.35 25.16 27.44
CA GLY A 334 0.96 25.87 28.67
C GLY A 334 0.40 25.00 29.81
N GLY A 335 0.28 23.68 29.61
CA GLY A 335 -0.26 22.67 30.53
C GLY A 335 -0.45 21.33 29.82
N THR A 336 -0.95 20.30 30.51
CA THR A 336 -1.21 18.97 29.92
C THR A 336 -2.70 18.63 30.01
N ALA A 337 -3.33 18.33 28.88
CA ALA A 337 -4.74 17.91 28.81
C ALA A 337 -4.92 16.78 27.79
N ALA A 338 -5.45 15.64 28.24
CA ALA A 338 -5.72 14.48 27.39
C ALA A 338 -7.19 14.48 26.91
N THR A 339 -7.42 14.13 25.64
CA THR A 339 -8.76 13.81 25.12
C THR A 339 -9.17 12.41 25.60
N PRO A 340 -10.47 12.10 25.65
CA PRO A 340 -10.92 10.73 25.87
C PRO A 340 -10.34 9.78 24.82
N THR A 341 -9.91 8.60 25.27
CA THR A 341 -9.26 7.61 24.40
C THR A 341 -10.19 7.12 23.29
N VAL A 342 -9.71 7.17 22.05
CA VAL A 342 -10.32 6.50 20.89
C VAL A 342 -9.99 5.02 20.96
N THR A 343 -10.98 4.12 20.87
CA THR A 343 -10.75 2.67 20.92
C THR A 343 -11.25 1.97 19.67
N PHE A 344 -10.48 1.00 19.18
CA PHE A 344 -10.81 0.20 18.01
C PHE A 344 -11.19 -1.22 18.45
N LEU A 345 -12.43 -1.60 18.16
CA LEU A 345 -12.94 -2.95 18.39
C LEU A 345 -12.83 -3.72 17.07
N GLY A 346 -12.50 -5.01 17.19
CA GLY A 346 -12.32 -5.88 16.03
C GLY A 346 -13.20 -7.12 16.08
N GLN A 347 -13.62 -7.59 14.91
CA GLN A 347 -14.21 -8.90 14.71
C GLN A 347 -13.27 -9.80 13.91
N ARG A 348 -13.23 -11.09 14.24
CA ARG A 348 -12.40 -12.08 13.55
C ARG A 348 -13.13 -12.56 12.29
N MET A 349 -12.44 -12.54 11.15
CA MET A 349 -12.97 -13.04 9.88
C MET A 349 -11.88 -13.85 9.17
N ALA A 350 -12.27 -15.00 8.60
CA ALA A 350 -11.36 -15.93 7.95
C ALA A 350 -11.04 -15.46 6.54
N ASN A 351 -9.77 -15.34 6.17
CA ASN A 351 -9.40 -14.94 4.82
C ASN A 351 -9.59 -16.09 3.80
N ARG A 352 -9.35 -17.34 4.21
CA ARG A 352 -9.48 -18.52 3.32
C ARG A 352 -10.93 -18.98 3.21
N VAL A 353 -11.34 -19.32 1.99
CA VAL A 353 -12.59 -20.05 1.71
C VAL A 353 -12.48 -21.51 2.17
N GLY A 354 -11.26 -22.06 2.16
CA GLY A 354 -10.98 -23.46 2.51
C GLY A 354 -11.22 -24.42 1.33
N ALA A 355 -10.80 -24.04 0.11
CA ALA A 355 -10.92 -24.87 -1.08
C ALA A 355 -9.92 -26.04 -1.10
N VAL A 356 -8.83 -25.91 -0.35
CA VAL A 356 -7.83 -26.97 -0.13
C VAL A 356 -7.98 -27.54 1.29
N ASP A 357 -8.17 -28.86 1.36
CA ASP A 357 -8.37 -29.62 2.61
C ASP A 357 -7.13 -29.60 3.52
N ASN A 358 -7.36 -29.79 4.82
CA ASN A 358 -6.32 -29.92 5.87
C ASN A 358 -5.40 -28.71 6.07
N ILE A 359 -5.74 -27.55 5.51
CA ILE A 359 -5.07 -26.29 5.83
C ILE A 359 -5.99 -25.48 6.76
N PRO A 360 -5.50 -24.92 7.88
CA PRO A 360 -6.30 -24.10 8.78
C PRO A 360 -6.86 -22.82 8.11
N PRO A 361 -7.99 -22.28 8.58
CA PRO A 361 -8.40 -20.92 8.21
C PRO A 361 -7.32 -19.92 8.60
N ILE A 362 -7.35 -18.72 8.00
CA ILE A 362 -6.46 -17.61 8.35
C ILE A 362 -7.33 -16.50 8.93
N PHE A 363 -7.49 -16.44 10.25
CA PHE A 363 -8.28 -15.39 10.87
C PHE A 363 -7.50 -14.08 11.02
N ARG A 364 -8.13 -12.97 10.61
CA ARG A 364 -7.64 -11.61 10.84
C ARG A 364 -8.72 -10.77 11.53
N LEU A 365 -8.31 -9.85 12.41
CA LEU A 365 -9.22 -8.88 13.01
C LEU A 365 -9.50 -7.74 12.03
N ARG A 366 -10.77 -7.39 11.87
CA ARG A 366 -11.24 -6.22 11.12
C ARG A 366 -12.01 -5.30 12.04
N ILE A 367 -11.77 -3.99 11.95
CA ILE A 367 -12.50 -3.00 12.76
C ILE A 367 -13.99 -3.14 12.51
N ASN A 368 -14.77 -3.39 13.57
CA ASN A 368 -16.23 -3.41 13.54
C ASN A 368 -16.86 -2.30 14.38
N ALA A 369 -16.11 -1.68 15.30
CA ALA A 369 -16.55 -0.46 15.96
C ALA A 369 -15.37 0.43 16.38
N ILE A 370 -15.63 1.74 16.43
CA ILE A 370 -14.71 2.78 16.89
C ILE A 370 -15.46 3.62 17.93
N ASN A 371 -14.98 3.65 19.17
CA ASN A 371 -15.45 4.67 20.13
C ASN A 371 -14.59 5.92 19.92
N THR A 372 -15.24 7.06 19.71
CA THR A 372 -14.58 8.33 19.40
C THR A 372 -14.29 9.14 20.66
N GLU A 373 -13.35 10.07 20.58
CA GLU A 373 -13.02 10.98 21.69
C GLU A 373 -14.16 11.93 22.06
N SER A 374 -15.14 12.13 21.17
CA SER A 374 -16.35 12.91 21.41
C SER A 374 -17.45 12.16 22.18
N GLY A 375 -17.26 10.86 22.45
CA GLY A 375 -18.25 10.00 23.10
C GLY A 375 -19.21 9.28 22.14
N GLY A 376 -19.16 9.58 20.84
CA GLY A 376 -19.89 8.83 19.80
C GLY A 376 -19.24 7.47 19.47
N GLN A 377 -19.96 6.62 18.75
CA GLN A 377 -19.48 5.34 18.23
C GLN A 377 -19.75 5.21 16.73
N ILE A 378 -18.75 4.75 15.99
CA ILE A 378 -18.88 4.35 14.59
C ILE A 378 -18.91 2.82 14.55
N ASN A 379 -19.91 2.19 13.92
CA ASN A 379 -19.93 0.74 13.72
C ASN A 379 -19.80 0.41 12.24
N VAL A 380 -19.03 -0.63 11.93
CA VAL A 380 -18.79 -1.14 10.57
C VAL A 380 -19.31 -2.56 10.49
N VAL A 381 -20.26 -2.78 9.59
CA VAL A 381 -20.81 -4.10 9.26
C VAL A 381 -20.26 -4.51 7.90
N TYR A 382 -19.75 -5.74 7.82
CA TYR A 382 -19.23 -6.32 6.57
C TYR A 382 -20.26 -7.32 6.03
N LYS A 383 -20.27 -7.52 4.71
CA LYS A 383 -21.08 -8.57 4.09
C LYS A 383 -20.56 -9.94 4.51
N ASP A 384 -21.48 -10.90 4.62
CA ASP A 384 -21.13 -12.30 4.83
C ASP A 384 -20.31 -12.85 3.66
N PRO A 385 -19.46 -13.87 3.90
CA PRO A 385 -18.74 -14.56 2.83
C PRO A 385 -19.68 -15.06 1.73
N GLU A 386 -19.43 -14.65 0.48
CA GLU A 386 -20.23 -15.09 -0.67
C GLU A 386 -19.85 -16.53 -1.08
N CYS A 387 -18.54 -16.81 -1.17
CA CYS A 387 -18.07 -18.11 -1.62
C CYS A 387 -18.07 -19.14 -0.50
N VAL A 388 -18.53 -20.35 -0.80
CA VAL A 388 -18.56 -21.49 0.12
C VAL A 388 -18.04 -22.71 -0.63
N ASN A 389 -16.92 -23.27 -0.15
CA ASN A 389 -16.30 -24.42 -0.81
C ASN A 389 -17.32 -25.56 -1.01
N GLY A 390 -17.30 -26.17 -2.20
CA GLY A 390 -18.17 -27.28 -2.58
C GLY A 390 -19.64 -26.93 -2.86
N THR A 391 -20.10 -25.70 -2.62
CA THR A 391 -21.52 -25.32 -2.83
C THR A 391 -21.71 -24.05 -3.63
N HIS A 392 -20.99 -22.97 -3.30
CA HIS A 392 -21.12 -21.67 -3.96
C HIS A 392 -19.73 -21.15 -4.33
N MET A 393 -19.24 -21.55 -5.50
CA MET A 393 -17.92 -21.16 -6.01
C MET A 393 -18.03 -20.68 -7.45
N PRO A 394 -17.11 -19.81 -7.91
CA PRO A 394 -17.00 -19.48 -9.32
C PRO A 394 -16.76 -20.74 -10.16
N ALA A 395 -17.39 -20.80 -11.34
CA ALA A 395 -17.23 -21.93 -12.25
C ALA A 395 -15.78 -22.07 -12.76
N ALA A 396 -15.10 -20.94 -12.97
CA ALA A 396 -13.70 -20.85 -13.32
C ALA A 396 -13.09 -19.54 -12.79
N PRO A 397 -11.76 -19.49 -12.54
CA PRO A 397 -11.03 -18.27 -12.21
C PRO A 397 -11.31 -17.09 -13.15
N ASP A 398 -11.29 -17.31 -14.46
CA ASP A 398 -11.45 -16.30 -15.50
C ASP A 398 -12.92 -15.94 -15.81
N SER A 399 -13.89 -16.61 -15.19
CA SER A 399 -15.31 -16.23 -15.27
C SER A 399 -15.85 -15.73 -13.93
N ASN A 400 -14.97 -15.45 -12.98
CA ASN A 400 -15.32 -15.14 -11.61
C ASN A 400 -15.97 -13.75 -11.48
N THR A 401 -17.16 -13.71 -10.88
CA THR A 401 -17.89 -12.48 -10.54
C THR A 401 -18.19 -12.35 -9.05
N MET A 402 -17.69 -13.27 -8.22
CA MET A 402 -17.96 -13.36 -6.79
C MET A 402 -16.89 -12.64 -5.95
N SER A 403 -17.22 -12.36 -4.69
CA SER A 403 -16.36 -11.77 -3.66
C SER A 403 -15.35 -12.76 -3.08
N CYS A 404 -14.73 -13.58 -3.93
CA CYS A 404 -13.57 -14.38 -3.59
C CYS A 404 -12.66 -14.50 -4.80
N TYR A 405 -11.40 -14.87 -4.60
CA TYR A 405 -10.41 -14.90 -5.68
C TYR A 405 -9.37 -15.99 -5.49
N PRO A 406 -8.85 -16.55 -6.60
CA PRO A 406 -7.79 -17.53 -6.59
C PRO A 406 -6.44 -16.89 -6.26
N VAL A 407 -5.63 -17.56 -5.44
CA VAL A 407 -4.26 -17.17 -5.10
C VAL A 407 -3.38 -18.42 -5.07
N TYR A 408 -2.21 -18.35 -5.72
CA TYR A 408 -1.14 -19.31 -5.50
C TYR A 408 -0.31 -18.90 -4.29
N TRP A 409 -0.17 -19.79 -3.31
CA TRP A 409 0.63 -19.56 -2.11
C TRP A 409 1.21 -20.87 -1.60
N THR A 410 2.22 -20.80 -0.72
CA THR A 410 2.86 -22.00 -0.15
C THR A 410 2.47 -22.14 1.32
N PRO A 411 1.50 -23.02 1.66
CA PRO A 411 1.14 -23.32 3.04
C PRO A 411 2.30 -23.88 3.83
N GLN A 412 2.23 -23.76 5.16
CA GLN A 412 3.22 -24.39 6.03
C GLN A 412 3.29 -25.90 5.77
N GLY A 413 4.50 -26.41 5.51
CA GLY A 413 4.75 -27.83 5.22
C GLY A 413 4.62 -28.22 3.74
N ALA A 414 4.14 -27.34 2.86
CA ALA A 414 4.16 -27.56 1.42
C ALA A 414 5.51 -27.18 0.81
N SER A 415 5.95 -27.91 -0.22
CA SER A 415 7.17 -27.61 -1.00
C SER A 415 6.91 -26.66 -2.17
N ASP A 416 5.69 -26.70 -2.72
CA ASP A 416 5.30 -26.00 -3.93
C ASP A 416 4.04 -25.15 -3.69
N PRO A 417 3.89 -24.02 -4.40
CA PRO A 417 2.67 -23.22 -4.33
C PRO A 417 1.43 -24.04 -4.74
N VAL A 418 0.35 -23.88 -3.99
CA VAL A 418 -0.97 -24.45 -4.29
C VAL A 418 -1.95 -23.33 -4.61
N LEU A 419 -2.87 -23.60 -5.53
CA LEU A 419 -3.98 -22.70 -5.81
C LEU A 419 -5.06 -22.87 -4.75
N ASP A 420 -5.46 -21.78 -4.12
CA ASP A 420 -6.53 -21.74 -3.12
C ASP A 420 -7.39 -20.49 -3.32
N TRP A 421 -8.48 -20.38 -2.57
CA TRP A 421 -9.43 -19.29 -2.68
C TRP A 421 -9.52 -18.47 -1.40
N PHE A 422 -9.56 -17.15 -1.58
CA PHE A 422 -9.60 -16.16 -0.50
C PHE A 422 -10.83 -15.27 -0.62
N HIS A 423 -11.41 -14.88 0.51
CA HIS A 423 -12.54 -13.97 0.57
C HIS A 423 -12.11 -12.53 0.34
N LYS A 424 -12.95 -11.78 -0.38
CA LYS A 424 -12.91 -10.32 -0.46
C LYS A 424 -14.04 -9.78 0.41
N TYR A 425 -13.73 -9.17 1.54
CA TYR A 425 -14.77 -8.64 2.44
C TYR A 425 -15.16 -7.22 2.05
N LEU A 426 -16.45 -6.99 1.89
CA LEU A 426 -17.01 -5.68 1.55
C LEU A 426 -17.70 -5.08 2.77
N VAL A 427 -17.61 -3.76 2.91
CA VAL A 427 -18.39 -3.04 3.91
C VAL A 427 -19.84 -2.99 3.45
N GLN A 428 -20.75 -3.55 4.24
CA GLN A 428 -22.18 -3.48 3.98
C GLN A 428 -22.77 -2.17 4.49
N GLN A 429 -22.36 -1.74 5.69
CA GLN A 429 -22.95 -0.59 6.36
C GLN A 429 -21.96 0.04 7.34
N VAL A 430 -22.02 1.37 7.44
CA VAL A 430 -21.39 2.16 8.50
C VAL A 430 -22.47 2.93 9.23
N THR A 431 -22.48 2.88 10.57
CA THR A 431 -23.39 3.68 11.40
C THR A 431 -22.61 4.59 12.32
N GLU A 432 -23.07 5.83 12.47
CA GLU A 432 -22.55 6.82 13.42
C GLU A 432 -23.63 7.05 14.48
N VAL A 433 -23.29 6.77 15.74
CA VAL A 433 -24.20 6.83 16.89
C VAL A 433 -23.66 7.84 17.90
N ASP A 434 -24.46 8.84 18.23
CA ASP A 434 -24.20 9.71 19.39
C ASP A 434 -24.72 9.02 20.67
N LYS A 435 -23.80 8.75 21.60
CA LYS A 435 -24.13 8.14 22.91
C LYS A 435 -24.32 9.16 24.02
N THR A 436 -24.14 10.45 23.73
CA THR A 436 -24.19 11.54 24.70
C THR A 436 -25.52 12.27 24.68
N GLY A 437 -26.17 12.39 23.51
CA GLY A 437 -27.50 12.97 23.36
C GLY A 437 -28.64 12.00 23.58
N ILE A 438 -29.61 12.35 24.43
CA ILE A 438 -30.87 11.59 24.56
C ILE A 438 -31.68 11.76 23.26
N GLY A 439 -31.96 10.65 22.57
CA GLY A 439 -32.79 10.64 21.36
C GLY A 439 -32.07 11.09 20.08
N ALA A 440 -30.75 11.15 20.08
CA ALA A 440 -29.97 11.46 18.87
C ALA A 440 -30.22 10.40 17.77
N ALA A 441 -30.40 10.86 16.54
CA ALA A 441 -30.64 9.97 15.41
C ALA A 441 -29.34 9.31 14.94
N THR A 442 -29.38 7.99 14.73
CA THR A 442 -28.28 7.26 14.09
C THR A 442 -28.17 7.67 12.62
N LYS A 443 -26.99 8.11 12.20
CA LYS A 443 -26.69 8.27 10.78
C LYS A 443 -26.20 6.92 10.25
N SER A 444 -26.88 6.36 9.25
CA SER A 444 -26.48 5.12 8.60
C SER A 444 -26.08 5.38 7.16
N THR A 445 -25.03 4.70 6.70
CA THR A 445 -24.61 4.65 5.31
C THR A 445 -24.46 3.19 4.89
N SER A 446 -25.23 2.72 3.90
CA SER A 446 -25.14 1.35 3.40
C SER A 446 -24.77 1.30 1.92
N TYR A 447 -24.16 0.19 1.52
CA TYR A 447 -23.61 -0.01 0.19
C TYR A 447 -24.21 -1.25 -0.49
N GLU A 448 -24.65 -1.07 -1.73
CA GLU A 448 -24.93 -2.16 -2.65
C GLU A 448 -23.88 -2.17 -3.76
N TYR A 449 -23.39 -3.35 -4.09
CA TYR A 449 -22.31 -3.56 -5.04
C TYR A 449 -22.88 -4.35 -6.22
N LEU A 450 -22.91 -3.74 -7.40
CA LEU A 450 -23.55 -4.25 -8.60
C LEU A 450 -22.53 -4.53 -9.71
N GLY A 451 -22.95 -5.33 -10.70
CA GLY A 451 -22.11 -5.69 -11.86
C GLY A 451 -21.05 -6.78 -11.58
N GLY A 452 -21.11 -7.42 -10.41
CA GLY A 452 -20.17 -8.45 -9.97
C GLY A 452 -18.76 -7.91 -9.67
N ALA A 453 -17.98 -8.66 -8.89
CA ALA A 453 -16.56 -8.38 -8.72
C ALA A 453 -15.83 -8.62 -10.05
N ALA A 454 -14.93 -7.72 -10.43
CA ALA A 454 -14.01 -7.94 -11.54
C ALA A 454 -12.65 -8.40 -11.03
N TRP A 455 -12.12 -9.45 -11.66
CA TRP A 455 -10.82 -10.04 -11.36
C TRP A 455 -10.01 -10.15 -12.65
N HIS A 456 -9.00 -9.29 -12.78
CA HIS A 456 -8.11 -9.25 -13.94
C HIS A 456 -6.99 -10.28 -13.80
N HIS A 457 -6.49 -10.80 -14.92
CA HIS A 457 -5.35 -11.71 -14.93
C HIS A 457 -4.10 -11.00 -14.39
N ASP A 458 -3.36 -11.66 -13.51
CA ASP A 458 -2.10 -11.14 -12.98
C ASP A 458 -1.10 -10.87 -14.12
N ASP A 459 -0.66 -9.63 -14.24
CA ASP A 459 0.31 -9.16 -15.20
C ASP A 459 1.60 -8.64 -14.53
N GLU A 460 1.86 -9.01 -13.27
CA GLU A 460 3.12 -8.71 -12.60
C GLU A 460 4.26 -9.46 -13.27
N GLU A 461 5.27 -8.70 -13.72
CA GLU A 461 6.34 -9.20 -14.57
C GLU A 461 7.20 -10.24 -13.86
N LEU A 462 7.42 -10.06 -12.56
CA LEU A 462 8.26 -10.95 -11.76
C LEU A 462 7.51 -12.14 -11.16
N ALA A 463 6.17 -12.18 -11.28
CA ALA A 463 5.40 -13.35 -10.89
C ALA A 463 5.75 -14.54 -11.78
N ASP A 464 5.88 -15.73 -11.19
CA ASP A 464 6.09 -16.98 -11.95
C ASP A 464 4.91 -17.15 -12.93
N PRO A 465 5.13 -17.23 -14.25
CA PRO A 465 4.04 -17.33 -15.23
C PRO A 465 3.07 -18.48 -14.96
N LYS A 466 3.52 -19.56 -14.30
CA LYS A 466 2.68 -20.70 -13.93
C LYS A 466 1.73 -20.44 -12.75
N ASN A 467 2.03 -19.41 -11.96
CA ASN A 467 1.28 -19.04 -10.75
C ASN A 467 0.44 -17.76 -10.97
N ARG A 468 0.45 -17.19 -12.18
CA ARG A 468 -0.45 -16.08 -12.53
C ARG A 468 -1.87 -16.60 -12.61
N THR A 469 -2.81 -15.85 -12.05
CA THR A 469 -4.23 -16.19 -12.01
C THR A 469 -5.07 -14.92 -11.99
N TRP A 470 -6.40 -15.04 -11.99
CA TRP A 470 -7.34 -13.92 -11.95
C TRP A 470 -7.56 -13.47 -10.50
N GLY A 471 -6.50 -12.95 -9.89
CA GLY A 471 -6.49 -12.48 -8.50
C GLY A 471 -6.45 -10.96 -8.34
N GLN A 472 -6.27 -10.20 -9.44
CA GLN A 472 -6.16 -8.75 -9.38
C GLN A 472 -7.55 -8.10 -9.32
N PHE A 473 -7.95 -7.63 -8.15
CA PHE A 473 -9.27 -7.00 -7.96
C PHE A 473 -9.40 -5.69 -8.73
N ARG A 474 -10.46 -5.57 -9.53
CA ARG A 474 -10.78 -4.37 -10.34
C ARG A 474 -12.11 -3.70 -9.93
N GLY A 475 -12.64 -4.05 -8.76
CA GLY A 475 -13.83 -3.40 -8.21
C GLY A 475 -15.17 -3.95 -8.73
N TYR A 476 -16.22 -3.20 -8.44
CA TYR A 476 -17.61 -3.46 -8.86
C TYR A 476 -18.02 -2.46 -9.94
N GLY A 477 -18.92 -2.88 -10.84
CA GLY A 477 -19.34 -2.03 -11.95
C GLY A 477 -20.09 -0.79 -11.46
N GLU A 478 -20.95 -0.95 -10.46
CA GLU A 478 -21.67 0.16 -9.84
C GLU A 478 -21.74 -0.03 -8.32
N VAL A 479 -21.61 1.06 -7.58
CA VAL A 479 -21.85 1.10 -6.13
C VAL A 479 -23.01 2.04 -5.86
N ILE A 480 -24.09 1.53 -5.26
CA ILE A 480 -25.19 2.34 -4.75
C ILE A 480 -24.93 2.62 -3.27
N THR A 481 -25.07 3.87 -2.87
CA THR A 481 -24.95 4.32 -1.48
C THR A 481 -26.27 4.90 -1.00
N HIS A 482 -26.77 4.35 0.11
CA HIS A 482 -27.91 4.91 0.82
C HIS A 482 -27.44 5.60 2.09
N THR A 483 -27.97 6.79 2.38
CA THR A 483 -27.63 7.53 3.61
C THR A 483 -28.89 8.02 4.33
N GLY A 484 -28.90 7.85 5.65
CA GLY A 484 -30.00 8.19 6.55
C GLY A 484 -30.49 6.96 7.32
N ALA A 485 -31.44 7.15 8.24
CA ALA A 485 -32.09 6.06 8.95
C ALA A 485 -33.58 6.35 9.16
N ALA A 486 -34.44 5.36 8.96
CA ALA A 486 -35.88 5.51 9.21
C ALA A 486 -36.15 5.92 10.68
N PRO A 487 -37.12 6.81 10.95
CA PRO A 487 -38.13 7.35 10.02
C PRO A 487 -37.68 8.60 9.23
N GLN A 488 -36.41 9.01 9.31
CA GLN A 488 -35.90 10.15 8.54
C GLN A 488 -35.77 9.83 7.04
N THR A 489 -35.71 10.87 6.21
CA THR A 489 -35.53 10.74 4.76
C THR A 489 -34.24 10.00 4.44
N LEU A 490 -34.34 8.95 3.64
CA LEU A 490 -33.21 8.23 3.08
C LEU A 490 -32.84 8.83 1.74
N THR A 491 -31.56 9.13 1.55
CA THR A 491 -31.00 9.58 0.28
C THR A 491 -30.33 8.41 -0.44
N GLN A 492 -30.32 8.45 -1.77
CA GLN A 492 -29.63 7.47 -2.59
C GLN A 492 -28.72 8.18 -3.59
N SER A 493 -27.51 7.66 -3.73
CA SER A 493 -26.59 7.99 -4.80
C SER A 493 -26.02 6.72 -5.41
N SER A 494 -25.50 6.79 -6.63
CA SER A 494 -24.74 5.68 -7.20
C SER A 494 -23.56 6.17 -8.03
N THR A 495 -22.52 5.35 -8.09
CA THR A 495 -21.34 5.61 -8.91
C THR A 495 -21.06 4.41 -9.79
N LEU A 496 -21.03 4.65 -11.11
CA LEU A 496 -20.61 3.71 -12.14
C LEU A 496 -19.10 3.83 -12.36
N TYR A 497 -18.40 2.71 -12.40
CA TYR A 497 -16.95 2.65 -12.58
C TYR A 497 -16.56 1.92 -13.86
N LEU A 498 -15.47 2.38 -14.47
CA LEU A 498 -14.68 1.58 -15.38
C LEU A 498 -13.71 0.71 -14.56
N ARG A 499 -13.54 -0.54 -14.96
CA ARG A 499 -12.78 -1.56 -14.23
C ARG A 499 -11.55 -2.01 -15.01
N GLY A 500 -11.43 -1.63 -16.28
CA GLY A 500 -10.27 -1.97 -17.09
C GLY A 500 -10.24 -3.42 -17.58
N MET A 501 -11.41 -4.03 -17.83
CA MET A 501 -11.50 -5.45 -18.20
C MET A 501 -11.46 -5.71 -19.71
N ASN A 502 -11.48 -4.67 -20.56
CA ASN A 502 -11.36 -4.82 -22.00
C ASN A 502 -9.92 -5.22 -22.37
N GLY A 503 -9.77 -6.31 -23.13
CA GLY A 503 -8.46 -6.86 -23.48
C GLY A 503 -7.86 -7.84 -22.48
N ASP A 504 -8.47 -8.01 -21.29
CA ASP A 504 -8.05 -9.01 -20.28
C ASP A 504 -8.02 -10.42 -20.89
N VAL A 505 -7.00 -11.19 -20.53
CA VAL A 505 -6.74 -12.50 -21.11
C VAL A 505 -7.50 -13.57 -20.32
N LYS A 506 -8.17 -14.48 -21.03
CA LYS A 506 -8.87 -15.65 -20.49
C LYS A 506 -7.96 -16.87 -20.44
N ALA A 507 -8.41 -17.92 -19.76
CA ALA A 507 -7.65 -19.16 -19.61
C ALA A 507 -7.34 -19.86 -20.95
N ASP A 508 -8.17 -19.64 -21.96
CA ASP A 508 -7.97 -20.14 -23.33
C ASP A 508 -7.06 -19.24 -24.20
N GLY A 509 -6.53 -18.15 -23.64
CA GLY A 509 -5.70 -17.17 -24.35
C GLY A 509 -6.48 -16.13 -25.16
N SER A 510 -7.81 -16.24 -25.25
CA SER A 510 -8.64 -15.21 -25.87
C SER A 510 -8.71 -13.94 -25.01
N LYS A 511 -9.03 -12.80 -25.63
CA LYS A 511 -9.18 -11.52 -24.94
C LYS A 511 -10.64 -11.16 -24.74
N ARG A 512 -10.99 -10.60 -23.59
CA ARG A 512 -12.33 -10.04 -23.36
C ARG A 512 -12.56 -8.81 -24.24
N SER A 513 -13.81 -8.64 -24.67
CA SER A 513 -14.32 -7.38 -25.19
C SER A 513 -15.37 -6.85 -24.22
N VAL A 514 -15.10 -5.71 -23.59
CA VAL A 514 -15.94 -5.15 -22.52
C VAL A 514 -16.25 -3.70 -22.82
N THR A 515 -17.54 -3.38 -22.79
CA THR A 515 -18.05 -2.01 -22.93
C THR A 515 -18.93 -1.68 -21.74
N VAL A 516 -18.85 -0.44 -21.25
CA VAL A 516 -19.69 0.07 -20.18
C VAL A 516 -20.67 1.09 -20.76
N THR A 517 -21.95 0.96 -20.39
CA THR A 517 -23.03 1.87 -20.80
C THR A 517 -23.37 2.81 -19.64
N ASP A 518 -23.39 4.11 -19.91
CA ASP A 518 -23.83 5.12 -18.94
C ASP A 518 -25.36 5.32 -18.95
N SER A 519 -25.89 6.10 -18.00
CA SER A 519 -27.33 6.34 -17.89
C SER A 519 -27.92 7.24 -18.98
N GLY A 520 -27.09 7.78 -19.88
CA GLY A 520 -27.50 8.44 -21.13
C GLY A 520 -27.60 7.49 -22.32
N GLY A 521 -27.15 6.24 -22.18
CA GLY A 521 -27.05 5.25 -23.25
C GLY A 521 -25.75 5.33 -24.06
N GLY A 522 -24.83 6.21 -23.67
CA GLY A 522 -23.48 6.25 -24.23
C GLY A 522 -22.69 5.01 -23.83
N THR A 523 -21.77 4.57 -24.69
CA THR A 523 -20.92 3.41 -24.43
C THR A 523 -19.46 3.74 -24.59
N ILE A 524 -18.63 3.17 -23.72
CA ILE A 524 -17.16 3.27 -23.80
C ILE A 524 -16.53 1.89 -23.60
N ALA A 525 -15.40 1.64 -24.27
CA ALA A 525 -14.59 0.46 -24.01
C ALA A 525 -13.97 0.54 -22.61
N ASP A 526 -14.02 -0.55 -21.85
CA ASP A 526 -13.50 -0.63 -20.48
C ASP A 526 -11.99 -0.91 -20.48
N ASP A 527 -11.20 -0.08 -21.15
CA ASP A 527 -9.76 -0.30 -21.36
C ASP A 527 -8.97 -0.33 -20.03
N ASP A 528 -7.96 -1.20 -19.91
CA ASP A 528 -7.19 -1.45 -18.67
C ASP A 528 -6.71 -0.17 -17.95
N GLN A 529 -6.27 0.83 -18.72
CA GLN A 529 -5.82 2.13 -18.20
C GLN A 529 -6.91 2.94 -17.46
N LEU A 530 -8.19 2.59 -17.65
CA LEU A 530 -9.35 3.25 -17.04
C LEU A 530 -9.80 2.54 -15.76
N ALA A 531 -9.06 1.55 -15.29
CA ALA A 531 -9.39 0.84 -14.05
C ALA A 531 -9.55 1.80 -12.86
N GLY A 532 -10.72 1.74 -12.21
CA GLY A 532 -11.08 2.59 -11.08
C GLY A 532 -11.62 3.97 -11.47
N PHE A 533 -11.71 4.30 -12.76
CA PHE A 533 -12.24 5.59 -13.22
C PHE A 533 -13.74 5.72 -12.90
N SER A 534 -14.12 6.78 -12.18
CA SER A 534 -15.53 7.12 -11.91
C SER A 534 -16.20 7.67 -13.16
N ARG A 535 -16.89 6.79 -13.90
CA ARG A 535 -17.56 7.12 -15.15
C ARG A 535 -18.74 8.05 -14.92
N GLU A 536 -19.62 7.70 -13.97
CA GLU A 536 -20.84 8.46 -13.75
C GLU A 536 -21.26 8.45 -12.28
N SER A 537 -21.55 9.61 -11.71
CA SER A 537 -22.17 9.74 -10.38
C SER A 537 -23.60 10.25 -10.50
N ARG A 538 -24.54 9.59 -9.81
CA ARG A 538 -25.98 9.85 -9.86
C ARG A 538 -26.54 10.10 -8.46
N THR A 539 -27.51 10.99 -8.36
CA THR A 539 -28.24 11.29 -7.11
C THR A 539 -29.73 11.21 -7.35
N TYR A 540 -30.45 10.61 -6.42
CA TYR A 540 -31.89 10.34 -6.50
C TYR A 540 -32.65 11.08 -5.39
N ASP A 541 -33.94 11.33 -5.58
CA ASP A 541 -34.78 12.00 -4.57
C ASP A 541 -35.11 11.13 -3.35
N ALA A 542 -35.14 9.82 -3.53
CA ALA A 542 -35.32 8.80 -2.50
C ALA A 542 -34.73 7.46 -2.95
N ILE A 543 -34.73 6.47 -2.07
CA ILE A 543 -34.39 5.09 -2.43
C ILE A 543 -35.35 4.59 -3.52
N GLY A 544 -34.79 4.13 -4.64
CA GLY A 544 -35.56 3.69 -5.81
C GLY A 544 -36.38 4.80 -6.48
N GLY A 545 -36.14 6.06 -6.12
CA GLY A 545 -36.87 7.21 -6.62
C GLY A 545 -36.35 7.74 -7.96
N ALA A 546 -36.79 8.95 -8.34
CA ALA A 546 -36.40 9.58 -9.59
C ALA A 546 -34.99 10.17 -9.52
N LEU A 547 -34.26 10.11 -10.65
CA LEU A 547 -32.96 10.75 -10.79
C LEU A 547 -33.11 12.28 -10.66
N LYS A 548 -32.29 12.90 -9.82
CA LYS A 548 -32.26 14.34 -9.59
C LYS A 548 -31.04 15.02 -10.19
N SER A 549 -29.90 14.35 -10.19
CA SER A 549 -28.71 14.84 -10.87
C SER A 549 -27.80 13.70 -11.31
N ALA A 550 -27.04 13.94 -12.37
CA ALA A 550 -25.95 13.07 -12.79
C ALA A 550 -24.74 13.90 -13.23
N THR A 551 -23.55 13.39 -12.97
CA THR A 551 -22.27 13.89 -13.52
C THR A 551 -21.60 12.73 -14.24
N LEU A 552 -21.43 12.86 -15.55
CA LEU A 552 -20.76 11.91 -16.42
C LEU A 552 -19.38 12.45 -16.79
N ASN A 553 -18.34 11.65 -16.60
CA ASN A 553 -16.97 11.99 -16.95
C ASN A 553 -16.54 11.19 -18.17
N ASP A 554 -16.19 11.87 -19.26
CA ASP A 554 -15.53 11.27 -20.42
C ASP A 554 -14.03 11.24 -20.18
N PRO A 555 -13.40 10.05 -20.10
CA PRO A 555 -11.97 9.97 -19.88
C PRO A 555 -11.22 10.47 -21.12
N TRP A 556 -10.12 11.17 -20.89
CA TRP A 556 -9.14 11.49 -21.92
C TRP A 556 -8.01 10.46 -21.89
N ALA A 557 -7.80 9.77 -23.01
CA ALA A 557 -6.67 8.88 -23.20
C ALA A 557 -5.60 9.60 -24.03
N GLY A 558 -4.59 10.13 -23.34
CA GLY A 558 -3.48 10.84 -23.97
C GLY A 558 -2.45 9.92 -24.62
N ARG A 559 -1.32 10.52 -25.02
CA ARG A 559 -0.20 9.80 -25.63
C ARG A 559 0.41 8.78 -24.66
N ILE A 560 0.95 7.71 -25.22
CA ILE A 560 1.91 6.86 -24.53
C ILE A 560 3.26 7.59 -24.54
N THR A 561 3.85 7.81 -23.37
CA THR A 561 5.08 8.57 -23.18
C THR A 561 6.30 7.72 -22.86
N ALA A 562 6.07 6.47 -22.45
CA ALA A 562 7.10 5.45 -22.30
C ALA A 562 6.50 4.07 -22.56
N THR A 563 7.28 3.16 -23.12
CA THR A 563 6.89 1.75 -23.28
C THR A 563 8.03 0.83 -22.87
N HIS A 564 7.70 -0.12 -22.00
CA HIS A 564 8.55 -1.21 -21.59
C HIS A 564 7.96 -2.54 -22.06
N LYS A 565 8.71 -3.27 -22.89
CA LYS A 565 8.27 -4.55 -23.44
C LYS A 565 8.48 -5.67 -22.44
N ARG A 566 7.39 -6.38 -22.14
CA ARG A 566 7.39 -7.51 -21.20
C ARG A 566 7.23 -8.83 -21.95
N THR A 567 8.04 -9.83 -21.62
CA THR A 567 7.95 -11.14 -22.29
C THR A 567 6.72 -11.92 -21.80
N GLY A 568 5.84 -12.31 -22.73
CA GLY A 568 4.64 -13.10 -22.40
C GLY A 568 3.54 -12.33 -21.67
N LEU A 569 3.64 -10.99 -21.62
CA LEU A 569 2.67 -10.07 -21.04
C LEU A 569 2.40 -8.93 -22.03
N PRO A 570 1.30 -8.17 -21.88
CA PRO A 570 1.14 -6.90 -22.57
C PRO A 570 2.29 -5.94 -22.24
N ASP A 571 2.61 -5.00 -23.13
CA ASP A 571 3.61 -3.96 -22.81
C ASP A 571 3.17 -3.16 -21.57
N LEU A 572 4.13 -2.82 -20.69
CA LEU A 572 3.90 -1.85 -19.62
C LEU A 572 4.06 -0.45 -20.23
N THR A 573 3.03 0.38 -20.12
CA THR A 573 3.04 1.71 -20.75
C THR A 573 2.83 2.80 -19.72
N ALA A 574 3.52 3.92 -19.94
CA ALA A 574 3.17 5.19 -19.32
C ALA A 574 2.25 5.94 -20.25
N ARG A 575 1.04 6.25 -19.78
CA ARG A 575 0.05 6.98 -20.55
C ARG A 575 -0.50 8.15 -19.78
N GLN A 576 -0.63 9.26 -20.48
CA GLN A 576 -1.29 10.45 -19.96
C GLN A 576 -2.81 10.22 -19.83
N GLY A 577 -3.35 10.59 -18.68
CA GLY A 577 -4.77 10.46 -18.36
C GLY A 577 -5.40 11.80 -17.99
N GLY A 578 -6.72 11.89 -18.12
CA GLY A 578 -7.47 13.10 -17.78
C GLY A 578 -8.97 12.92 -17.97
N ILE A 579 -9.71 14.02 -17.89
CA ILE A 579 -11.14 14.07 -18.19
C ILE A 579 -11.29 14.97 -19.40
N ALA A 580 -11.71 14.41 -20.53
CA ALA A 580 -11.95 15.13 -21.77
C ALA A 580 -13.19 16.02 -21.68
N ALA A 581 -14.27 15.51 -21.09
CA ALA A 581 -15.50 16.26 -20.89
C ALA A 581 -16.19 15.87 -19.58
N VAL A 582 -16.83 16.85 -18.94
CA VAL A 582 -17.74 16.63 -17.81
C VAL A 582 -19.14 17.07 -18.23
N HIS A 583 -20.09 16.14 -18.23
CA HIS A 583 -21.50 16.42 -18.50
C HIS A 583 -22.28 16.35 -17.21
N GLN A 584 -22.86 17.48 -16.81
CA GLN A 584 -23.70 17.58 -15.63
C GLN A 584 -25.14 17.80 -16.06
N ARG A 585 -26.07 17.06 -15.44
CA ARG A 585 -27.50 17.33 -15.56
C ARG A 585 -28.15 17.40 -14.19
N ALA A 586 -29.05 18.36 -14.01
CA ALA A 586 -29.83 18.54 -12.79
C ALA A 586 -31.30 18.81 -13.11
N LEU A 587 -32.20 18.12 -12.40
CA LEU A 587 -33.64 18.26 -12.55
C LEU A 587 -34.12 19.51 -11.80
N LEU A 588 -34.71 20.45 -12.52
CA LEU A 588 -35.27 21.69 -11.98
C LEU A 588 -36.64 21.45 -11.33
N ALA A 589 -37.10 22.45 -10.57
CA ALA A 589 -38.40 22.39 -9.88
C ALA A 589 -39.60 22.32 -10.84
N ASP A 590 -39.44 22.80 -12.07
CA ASP A 590 -40.47 22.73 -13.12
C ASP A 590 -40.50 21.38 -13.87
N GLY A 591 -39.65 20.42 -13.47
CA GLY A 591 -39.54 19.10 -14.08
C GLY A 591 -38.67 19.05 -15.34
N THR A 592 -38.06 20.17 -15.75
CA THR A 592 -37.12 20.21 -16.88
C THR A 592 -35.68 19.92 -16.43
N TRP A 593 -34.84 19.44 -17.34
CA TRP A 593 -33.42 19.21 -17.08
C TRP A 593 -32.59 20.43 -17.48
N ARG A 594 -31.73 20.89 -16.57
CA ARG A 594 -30.62 21.77 -16.90
C ARG A 594 -29.38 20.91 -17.15
N SER A 595 -28.71 21.14 -18.27
CA SER A 595 -27.42 20.51 -18.58
C SER A 595 -26.31 21.55 -18.64
N THR A 596 -25.13 21.17 -18.15
CA THR A 596 -23.87 21.92 -18.28
C THR A 596 -22.81 20.95 -18.79
N GLU A 597 -22.00 21.40 -19.73
CA GLU A 597 -20.86 20.65 -20.28
C GLU A 597 -19.59 21.46 -20.03
N THR A 598 -18.49 20.77 -19.76
CA THR A 598 -17.16 21.37 -19.66
C THR A 598 -16.18 20.50 -20.43
N ASP A 599 -15.70 21.02 -21.56
CA ASP A 599 -14.68 20.40 -22.38
C ASP A 599 -13.28 20.82 -21.92
N THR A 600 -12.37 19.86 -21.81
CA THR A 600 -10.97 20.07 -21.44
C THR A 600 -10.08 19.64 -22.58
N THR A 601 -9.31 20.59 -23.13
CA THR A 601 -8.31 20.31 -24.16
C THR A 601 -6.95 20.17 -23.51
N TYR A 602 -6.21 19.11 -23.87
CA TYR A 602 -4.86 18.88 -23.40
C TYR A 602 -3.85 19.17 -24.51
N ASN A 603 -2.75 19.84 -24.18
CA ASN A 603 -1.63 20.01 -25.09
C ASN A 603 -0.85 18.69 -25.26
N SER A 604 0.22 18.71 -26.07
CA SER A 604 1.04 17.53 -26.31
C SER A 604 1.68 16.95 -25.05
N ASP A 605 1.82 17.75 -23.99
CA ASP A 605 2.40 17.35 -22.73
C ASP A 605 1.36 16.91 -21.69
N GLY A 606 0.08 16.84 -22.06
CA GLY A 606 -1.00 16.42 -21.15
C GLY A 606 -1.38 17.49 -20.14
N LEU A 607 -1.06 18.76 -20.41
CA LEU A 607 -1.45 19.91 -19.59
C LEU A 607 -2.69 20.58 -20.20
N VAL A 608 -3.59 21.04 -19.32
CA VAL A 608 -4.83 21.78 -19.66
C VAL A 608 -4.53 23.19 -20.12
#